data_AF-A0A7J3ZKW0-F1
#
_entry.id   AF-A0A7J3ZKW0-F1
#
_cell.length_a   1.000
_cell.length_b   1.000
_cell.length_c   1.000
_cell.angle_alpha   90.00
_cell.angle_beta   90.00
_cell.angle_gamma   90.00
#
_symmetry.space_group_name_H-M   'P 1'
#
loop_
_entity.id
_entity.type
_entity.pdbx_description
1 polymer ?
#
loop_
_entity_poly.entity_id
_entity_poly.type
_entity_poly.pdbx_seq_one_letter_code
_entity_poly.pdbx_strand_id
1 'polypeptide(L)'
;LVFHSKHFGKTHNLSQLIDLCIEIDQEFQQLHELDVDQLYPLAIEARYPDTGIEVTIDEAREAIEKAKRAIVLITRKIKHEEN
;
A
#
# COMPACT_ATOMS: atom_id res chain seq x y z
N LEU A 1 -1.88 -6.60 -10.05
CA LEU A 1 -3.00 -7.57 -10.14
C LEU A 1 -3.85 -7.40 -11.40
N VAL A 2 -4.64 -6.33 -11.54
CA VAL A 2 -5.45 -6.06 -12.76
C VAL A 2 -4.58 -6.06 -14.02
N PHE A 3 -3.44 -5.37 -13.95
CA PHE A 3 -2.45 -5.33 -15.05
C PHE A 3 -2.00 -6.71 -15.52
N HIS A 4 -1.82 -7.67 -14.59
CA HIS A 4 -1.46 -9.05 -14.89
C HIS A 4 -2.66 -9.98 -15.08
N SER A 5 -3.88 -9.45 -15.26
CA SER A 5 -5.12 -10.22 -15.38
C SER A 5 -5.37 -11.24 -14.25
N LYS A 6 -4.78 -11.04 -13.07
CA LYS A 6 -4.98 -11.90 -11.91
C LYS A 6 -6.31 -11.55 -11.25
N HIS A 7 -7.18 -12.54 -11.04
CA HIS A 7 -8.42 -12.36 -10.28
C HIS A 7 -8.13 -12.28 -8.78
N PHE A 8 -8.83 -11.39 -8.07
CA PHE A 8 -8.66 -11.19 -6.63
C PHE A 8 -9.94 -10.62 -6.01
N GLY A 9 -10.13 -10.84 -4.72
CA GLY A 9 -11.25 -10.27 -3.96
C GLY A 9 -11.08 -8.76 -3.76
N LYS A 10 -12.17 -7.99 -3.88
CA LYS A 10 -12.17 -6.53 -3.69
C LYS A 10 -12.27 -6.15 -2.19
N THR A 11 -11.34 -6.63 -1.39
CA THR A 11 -11.35 -6.48 0.09
C THR A 11 -10.80 -5.14 0.59
N HIS A 12 -10.06 -4.41 -0.24
CA HIS A 12 -9.28 -3.21 0.14
C HIS A 12 -8.25 -3.44 1.26
N ASN A 13 -7.97 -4.68 1.63
CA ASN A 13 -6.94 -5.01 2.60
C ASN A 13 -5.57 -4.90 1.92
N LEU A 14 -4.80 -3.86 2.27
CA LEU A 14 -3.50 -3.61 1.64
C LEU A 14 -2.51 -4.77 1.83
N SER A 15 -2.47 -5.38 3.01
CA SER A 15 -1.59 -6.52 3.29
C SER A 15 -1.85 -7.68 2.31
N GLN A 16 -3.12 -8.06 2.14
CA GLN A 16 -3.51 -9.09 1.17
C GLN A 16 -3.19 -8.71 -0.28
N LEU A 17 -3.38 -7.44 -0.65
CA LEU A 17 -3.08 -6.99 -2.01
C LEU A 17 -1.58 -7.01 -2.29
N ILE A 18 -0.75 -6.69 -1.30
CA ILE A 18 0.71 -6.77 -1.38
C ILE A 18 1.14 -8.23 -1.51
N ASP A 19 0.61 -9.15 -0.68
CA ASP A 19 0.89 -10.60 -0.78
C ASP A 19 0.61 -11.14 -2.18
N LEU A 20 -0.55 -10.81 -2.75
CA LEU A 20 -0.92 -11.25 -4.10
C LEU A 20 0.00 -10.69 -5.19
N CYS A 21 0.59 -9.50 -4.98
CA CYS A 21 1.59 -8.92 -5.86
C CYS A 21 2.96 -9.60 -5.68
N ILE A 22 3.35 -9.99 -4.47
CA ILE A 22 4.59 -10.73 -4.19
C ILE A 22 4.62 -12.08 -4.92
N GLU A 23 3.48 -12.75 -4.99
CA GLU A 23 3.34 -13.99 -5.77
C GLU A 23 3.66 -13.81 -7.27
N ILE A 24 3.54 -12.59 -7.80
CA ILE A 24 3.87 -12.25 -9.19
C ILE A 24 5.31 -11.73 -9.27
N ASP A 25 5.69 -10.85 -8.35
CA ASP A 25 6.94 -10.11 -8.35
C ASP A 25 7.44 -9.89 -6.93
N GLN A 26 8.53 -10.57 -6.59
CA GLN A 26 9.14 -10.53 -5.26
C GLN A 26 9.65 -9.15 -4.85
N GLU A 27 9.81 -8.19 -5.79
CA GLU A 27 10.19 -6.82 -5.42
C GLU A 27 9.14 -6.13 -4.54
N PHE A 28 7.89 -6.59 -4.57
CA PHE A 28 6.84 -6.10 -3.68
C PHE A 28 7.07 -6.43 -2.20
N GLN A 29 7.99 -7.35 -1.86
CA GLN A 29 8.38 -7.64 -0.48
C GLN A 29 8.87 -6.38 0.25
N GLN A 30 9.48 -5.44 -0.48
CA GLN A 30 9.94 -4.16 0.07
C GLN A 30 8.78 -3.32 0.65
N LEU A 31 7.54 -3.50 0.16
CA LEU A 31 6.39 -2.78 0.73
C LEU A 31 5.94 -3.37 2.07
N HIS A 32 6.15 -4.67 2.29
CA HIS A 32 5.98 -5.29 3.62
C HIS A 32 7.06 -4.81 4.59
N GLU A 33 8.32 -4.80 4.16
CA GLU A 33 9.43 -4.32 4.99
C GLU A 33 9.28 -2.83 5.40
N LEU A 34 8.50 -2.06 4.63
CA LEU A 34 8.17 -0.67 4.91
C LEU A 34 6.85 -0.49 5.66
N ASP A 35 6.17 -1.57 6.05
CA ASP A 35 4.88 -1.55 6.74
C ASP A 35 3.84 -0.67 6.01
N VAL A 36 3.78 -0.76 4.67
CA VAL A 36 2.86 0.04 3.83
C VAL A 36 1.40 -0.32 4.10
N ASP A 37 1.13 -1.53 4.58
CA ASP A 37 -0.21 -1.98 4.95
C ASP A 37 -0.79 -1.22 6.17
N GLN A 38 0.06 -0.61 7.01
CA GLN A 38 -0.36 0.27 8.12
C GLN A 38 -1.05 1.56 7.65
N LEU A 39 -0.95 1.91 6.37
CA LEU A 39 -1.72 3.04 5.81
C LEU A 39 -3.23 2.79 5.86
N TYR A 40 -3.67 1.53 5.84
CA TYR A 40 -5.09 1.19 5.90
C TYR A 40 -5.75 1.52 7.25
N PRO A 41 -5.26 1.01 8.40
CA PRO A 41 -5.81 1.39 9.70
C PRO A 41 -5.68 2.90 9.96
N LEU A 42 -4.55 3.51 9.61
CA LEU A 42 -4.35 4.96 9.76
C LEU A 42 -5.41 5.79 9.00
N ALA A 43 -5.79 5.36 7.80
CA ALA A 43 -6.82 6.03 7.01
C ALA A 43 -8.25 5.85 7.59
N ILE A 44 -8.47 4.82 8.41
CA ILE A 44 -9.72 4.66 9.17
C ILE A 44 -9.71 5.63 10.35
N GLU A 45 -8.65 5.62 11.15
CA GLU A 45 -8.49 6.47 12.34
C GLU A 45 -8.61 7.95 12.01
N ALA A 46 -7.94 8.42 10.96
CA ALA A 46 -7.96 9.81 10.54
C ALA A 46 -9.36 10.34 10.14
N ARG A 47 -10.31 9.47 9.80
CA ARG A 47 -11.67 9.85 9.39
C ARG A 47 -12.68 9.86 10.54
N TYR A 48 -12.39 9.14 11.61
CA TYR A 48 -13.31 8.90 12.72
C TYR A 48 -12.68 9.41 14.02
N PRO A 49 -12.81 10.72 14.31
CA PRO A 49 -12.21 11.34 15.50
C PRO A 49 -12.82 10.84 16.81
N ASP A 50 -13.96 10.15 16.74
CA ASP A 50 -14.63 9.47 17.85
C ASP A 50 -13.91 8.19 18.32
N THR A 51 -12.90 7.73 17.59
CA THR A 51 -12.00 6.65 18.05
C THR A 51 -11.06 7.09 19.18
N GLY A 52 -10.90 8.40 19.41
CA GLY A 52 -9.99 8.95 20.41
C GLY A 52 -8.51 8.80 20.05
N ILE A 53 -8.21 8.34 18.84
CA ILE A 53 -6.85 8.23 18.29
C ILE A 53 -6.53 9.52 17.53
N GLU A 54 -5.46 10.19 17.94
CA GLU A 54 -4.95 11.39 17.29
C GLU A 54 -3.75 11.04 16.42
N VAL A 55 -3.84 11.33 15.12
CA VAL A 55 -2.72 11.16 14.19
C VAL A 55 -1.77 12.35 14.37
N THR A 56 -0.54 12.06 14.77
CA THR A 56 0.52 13.06 14.92
C THR A 56 1.06 13.52 13.57
N ILE A 57 1.73 14.69 13.57
CA ILE A 57 2.39 15.22 12.37
C ILE A 57 3.46 14.25 11.85
N ASP A 58 4.19 13.58 12.74
CA ASP A 58 5.27 12.69 12.34
C ASP A 58 4.74 11.38 11.74
N GLU A 59 3.67 10.82 12.30
CA GLU A 59 2.94 9.68 11.69
C GLU A 59 2.38 10.05 10.31
N ALA A 60 1.80 11.25 10.17
CA ALA A 60 1.31 11.72 8.87
C ALA A 60 2.44 11.86 7.84
N ARG A 61 3.61 12.37 8.24
CA ARG A 61 4.80 12.48 7.38
C ARG A 61 5.32 11.10 6.96
N GLU A 62 5.41 10.18 7.91
CA GLU A 62 5.83 8.81 7.64
C GLU A 62 4.88 8.11 6.68
N ALA A 63 3.57 8.28 6.88
CA ALA A 63 2.54 7.73 6.00
C ALA A 63 2.66 8.26 4.56
N ILE A 64 2.90 9.57 4.41
CA ILE A 64 3.13 10.18 3.08
C ILE A 64 4.38 9.59 2.42
N GLU A 65 5.45 9.38 3.17
CA GLU A 65 6.70 8.82 2.63
C GLU A 65 6.52 7.36 2.20
N LYS A 66 5.87 6.54 3.02
CA LYS A 66 5.50 5.15 2.67
C LYS A 66 4.65 5.10 1.39
N ALA A 67 3.63 5.96 1.30
CA ALA A 67 2.76 6.04 0.13
C ALA A 67 3.53 6.43 -1.14
N LYS A 68 4.45 7.41 -1.05
CA LYS A 68 5.31 7.81 -2.17
C LYS A 68 6.16 6.66 -2.68
N ARG A 69 6.81 5.91 -1.78
CA ARG A 69 7.64 4.75 -2.15
C ARG A 69 6.82 3.68 -2.86
N ALA A 70 5.63 3.37 -2.34
CA ALA A 70 4.71 2.44 -2.99
C ALA A 70 4.32 2.90 -4.40
N ILE A 71 3.95 4.17 -4.57
CA ILE A 71 3.59 4.74 -5.89
C ILE A 71 4.75 4.66 -6.88
N VAL A 72 5.97 4.98 -6.46
CA VAL A 72 7.16 4.90 -7.31
C VAL A 72 7.40 3.47 -7.79
N LEU A 73 7.37 2.50 -6.87
CA LEU A 73 7.54 1.08 -7.20
C LEU A 73 6.48 0.62 -8.21
N ILE A 74 5.20 0.85 -7.90
CA ILE A 74 4.06 0.39 -8.72
C ILE A 74 4.10 1.04 -10.10
N THR A 75 4.32 2.35 -10.17
CA THR A 75 4.32 3.08 -11.45
C THR A 75 5.47 2.63 -12.35
N ARG A 76 6.64 2.37 -11.77
CA ARG A 76 7.76 1.81 -12.54
C ARG A 76 7.40 0.45 -13.14
N LYS A 77 6.76 -0.43 -12.37
CA LYS A 77 6.34 -1.76 -12.84
C LYS A 77 5.32 -1.68 -13.98
N ILE A 78 4.35 -0.79 -13.88
CA ILE A 78 3.34 -0.60 -14.94
C ILE A 78 3.99 -0.05 -16.24
N LYS A 79 4.92 0.91 -16.13
CA LYS A 79 5.55 1.53 -17.30
C LYS A 79 6.60 0.65 -18.00
N HIS A 80 7.24 -0.28 -17.29
CA HIS A 80 8.30 -1.11 -17.85
C HIS A 80 7.80 -2.22 -18.79
N GLU A 81 6.52 -2.60 -18.72
CA GLU A 81 5.94 -3.66 -19.55
C GLU A 81 5.21 -3.12 -20.81
N GLU A 82 5.15 -1.80 -21.01
CA GLU A 82 4.63 -1.18 -22.26
C GLU A 82 5.69 -1.08 -23.39
N ASN A 83 6.89 -1.64 -23.20
CA ASN A 83 7.97 -1.74 -24.20
C ASN A 83 8.26 -3.20 -24.56
#